data_AF-A0A7K3W8M7-F1
#
_entry.id   AF-A0A7K3W8M7-F1
#
_cell.length_a   1.000
_cell.length_b   1.000
_cell.length_c   1.000
_cell.angle_alpha   90.00
_cell.angle_beta   90.00
_cell.angle_gamma   90.00
#
_symmetry.space_group_name_H-M   'P 1'
#
loop_
_entity.id
_entity.type
_entity.pdbx_description
1 polymer ?
#
loop_
_entity_poly.entity_id
_entity_poly.type
_entity_poly.pdbx_seq_one_letter_code
_entity_poly.pdbx_strand_id
1 'polypeptide(L)' 'GLAYPDVKDRFVEKDNFAQWLATHRQQGGVSLVILLSKHDDIKRAHLPEPDSLYIQGRLAWLQYLPQ' A
#
# COMPACT_ATOMS: atom_id res chain seq x y z
N GLY A 1 3.82 11.78 14.86
CA GLY A 1 3.60 10.37 14.53
C GLY A 1 4.87 9.59 14.25
N LEU A 2 5.91 10.19 13.66
CA LEU A 2 7.13 9.50 13.20
C LEU A 2 8.33 9.59 14.17
N ALA A 3 8.12 10.08 15.39
CA ALA A 3 9.20 10.30 16.38
C ALA A 3 9.45 9.10 17.30
N TYR A 4 8.72 7.98 17.11
CA TYR A 4 8.96 6.77 17.88
C TYR A 4 10.12 5.96 17.26
N PRO A 5 11.05 5.45 18.07
CA PRO A 5 12.28 4.82 17.58
C PRO A 5 12.06 3.52 16.79
N ASP A 6 10.90 2.87 16.93
CA ASP A 6 10.51 1.64 16.23
C ASP A 6 9.91 1.87 14.83
N VAL A 7 9.74 3.14 14.43
CA VAL A 7 9.03 3.49 13.18
C VAL A 7 9.94 3.43 11.96
N LYS A 8 11.27 3.52 12.14
CA LYS A 8 12.23 3.55 11.02
C LYS A 8 12.19 2.28 10.16
N ASP A 9 12.03 1.12 10.78
CA ASP A 9 11.98 -0.17 10.06
C ASP A 9 10.57 -0.53 9.56
N ARG A 10 9.55 0.25 9.94
CA ARG A 10 8.13 0.01 9.62
C ARG A 10 7.53 1.05 8.68
N PHE A 11 8.27 2.11 8.41
CA PHE A 11 7.86 3.17 7.50
C PHE A 11 8.41 2.92 6.12
N VAL A 12 7.52 2.87 5.14
CA VAL A 12 7.86 2.79 3.73
C VAL A 12 7.46 4.11 3.10
N GLU A 13 8.44 4.86 2.62
CA GLU A 13 8.18 6.07 1.86
C GLU A 13 7.39 5.75 0.60
N LYS A 14 6.49 6.66 0.21
CA LYS A 14 5.60 6.46 -0.94
C LYS A 14 6.37 6.12 -2.21
N ASP A 15 7.45 6.84 -2.48
CA ASP A 15 8.26 6.66 -3.69
C ASP A 15 9.06 5.35 -3.67
N ASN A 16 9.32 4.81 -2.47
CA ASN A 16 10.01 3.53 -2.28
C ASN A 16 9.04 2.34 -2.19
N PHE A 17 7.72 2.57 -2.16
CA PHE A 17 6.72 1.52 -1.95
C PHE A 17 6.76 0.45 -3.03
N ALA A 18 6.92 0.82 -4.30
CA ALA A 18 6.97 -0.14 -5.40
C ALA A 18 8.15 -1.13 -5.25
N GLN A 19 9.34 -0.61 -4.91
CA GLN A 19 10.52 -1.43 -4.70
C GLN A 19 10.39 -2.30 -3.44
N TRP A 20 9.89 -1.71 -2.36
CA TRP A 20 9.64 -2.44 -1.12
C TRP A 20 8.65 -3.59 -1.34
N LEU A 21 7.55 -3.31 -2.04
CA LEU A 21 6.50 -4.29 -2.35
C LEU A 21 7.05 -5.45 -3.16
N ALA A 22 7.87 -5.19 -4.18
CA ALA A 22 8.46 -6.23 -5.03
C ALA A 22 9.29 -7.25 -4.22
N THR A 23 10.01 -6.79 -3.20
CA THR A 23 10.79 -7.66 -2.32
C THR A 23 9.91 -8.41 -1.31
N HIS A 24 8.93 -7.73 -0.70
CA HIS A 24 8.18 -8.29 0.43
C HIS A 24 7.03 -9.21 0.00
N ARG A 25 6.40 -8.96 -1.16
CA ARG A 25 5.32 -9.82 -1.69
C ARG A 25 5.77 -11.26 -1.97
N GLN A 26 7.07 -11.48 -2.14
CA GLN A 26 7.67 -12.80 -2.34
C GLN A 26 7.70 -13.65 -1.07
N GLN A 27 7.73 -13.02 0.10
CA GLN A 27 7.75 -13.70 1.40
C GLN A 27 6.33 -14.01 1.91
N GLY A 28 5.33 -13.41 1.28
CA GLY A 28 3.91 -13.56 1.58
C GLY A 28 3.11 -12.45 0.93
N GLY A 29 1.83 -12.70 0.63
CA GLY A 29 0.97 -11.68 0.04
C GLY A 29 0.89 -10.42 0.90
N VAL A 30 0.91 -9.26 0.27
CA VAL A 30 0.81 -7.94 0.91
C VAL A 30 -0.58 -7.38 0.70
N SER A 31 -1.27 -7.03 1.78
CA SER A 31 -2.56 -6.33 1.74
C SER A 31 -2.39 -4.89 2.18
N LEU A 32 -2.99 -3.97 1.44
CA LEU A 32 -2.96 -2.54 1.72
C LEU A 32 -4.40 -2.02 1.88
N VAL A 33 -4.64 -1.28 2.97
CA VAL A 33 -5.92 -0.61 3.23
C VAL A 33 -5.69 0.89 3.19
N ILE A 34 -6.41 1.58 2.32
CA ILE A 34 -6.30 3.03 2.13
C ILE A 34 -7.66 3.67 2.39
N LEU A 35 -7.66 4.73 3.18
CA LEU A 35 -8.80 5.64 3.27
C LEU A 35 -8.65 6.75 2.22
N LEU A 36 -9.52 6.75 1.23
CA LEU A 36 -9.57 7.76 0.18
C LEU A 36 -10.14 9.08 0.72
N SER A 37 -9.48 10.19 0.38
CA SER A 37 -10.05 11.52 0.56
C SER A 37 -11.33 11.67 -0.28
N LYS A 38 -12.23 12.58 0.10
CA LYS A 38 -13.53 12.76 -0.60
C LYS A 38 -13.43 12.95 -2.11
N HIS A 39 -12.32 13.52 -2.61
CA HIS A 39 -12.11 13.75 -4.02
C HIS A 39 -11.06 12.83 -4.64
N ASP A 40 -10.39 11.99 -3.84
CA ASP A 40 -9.28 11.14 -4.31
C ASP A 40 -9.75 9.81 -4.89
N ASP A 41 -9.20 9.52 -6.07
CA ASP A 41 -9.28 8.23 -6.72
C ASP A 41 -7.97 7.48 -6.45
N ILE A 42 -8.06 6.18 -6.18
CA ILE A 42 -6.91 5.30 -5.96
C ILE A 42 -5.89 5.38 -7.12
N LYS A 43 -6.35 5.69 -8.33
CA LYS A 43 -5.49 5.88 -9.52
C LYS A 43 -4.45 6.99 -9.34
N ARG A 44 -4.71 7.99 -8.49
CA ARG A 44 -3.76 9.09 -8.23
C ARG A 44 -2.69 8.73 -7.20
N ALA A 45 -2.82 7.57 -6.55
CA ALA A 45 -1.87 7.13 -5.53
C ALA A 45 -0.53 6.68 -6.11
N HIS A 46 -0.39 6.53 -7.44
CA HIS A 46 0.82 6.03 -8.10
C HIS A 46 1.28 4.68 -7.52
N LEU A 47 0.31 3.82 -7.18
CA LEU A 47 0.58 2.50 -6.65
C LEU A 47 0.79 1.51 -7.80
N PRO A 48 1.62 0.47 -7.62
CA PRO A 48 1.65 -0.67 -8.51
C PRO A 48 0.24 -1.26 -8.70
N GLU A 49 0.01 -1.92 -9.84
CA GLU A 49 -1.28 -2.56 -10.09
C GLU A 49 -1.48 -3.73 -9.10
N PRO A 50 -2.57 -3.75 -8.32
CA PRO A 50 -2.85 -4.85 -7.40
C PRO A 50 -3.45 -6.04 -8.13
N ASP A 51 -3.18 -7.25 -7.61
CA ASP A 51 -3.81 -8.48 -8.10
C ASP A 51 -5.31 -8.51 -7.77
N SER A 52 -5.73 -7.79 -6.73
CA SER A 52 -7.14 -7.57 -6.41
C SER A 52 -7.39 -6.18 -5.82
N LEU A 53 -8.48 -5.55 -6.26
CA LEU A 53 -8.93 -4.24 -5.78
C LEU A 53 -10.42 -4.31 -5.40
N TYR A 54 -10.72 -3.99 -4.14
CA TYR A 54 -12.08 -3.84 -3.64
C TYR A 54 -12.26 -2.45 -3.03
N ILE A 55 -13.31 -1.74 -3.40
CA ILE A 55 -13.61 -0.40 -2.89
C ILE A 55 -15.00 -0.40 -2.27
N GLN A 56 -15.08 -0.04 -0.99
CA GLN A 56 -16.33 0.14 -0.25
C GLN A 56 -16.38 1.54 0.37
N GLY A 57 -17.22 2.41 -0.20
CA GLY A 57 -17.27 3.81 0.19
C GLY A 57 -15.92 4.49 -0.05
N ARG A 58 -15.24 4.89 1.03
CA ARG A 58 -13.90 5.51 0.98
C ARG A 58 -12.78 4.55 1.35
N LEU A 59 -13.06 3.29 1.65
CA LEU A 59 -12.04 2.30 1.95
C LEU A 59 -11.69 1.52 0.69
N ALA A 60 -10.43 1.59 0.29
CA ALA A 60 -9.85 0.76 -0.75
C ALA A 60 -9.00 -0.34 -0.12
N TRP A 61 -9.27 -1.58 -0.52
CA TRP A 61 -8.53 -2.78 -0.16
C TRP A 61 -7.81 -3.28 -1.41
N LEU A 62 -6.48 -3.32 -1.32
CA LEU A 62 -5.61 -3.77 -2.40
C LEU A 62 -4.87 -5.02 -1.90
N GLN A 63 -4.77 -6.02 -2.76
CA GLN A 63 -4.00 -7.23 -2.47
C GLN A 63 -2.95 -7.46 -3.55
N TYR A 64 -1.73 -7.75 -3.11
CA TYR A 64 -0.60 -8.11 -3.93
C TYR A 64 -0.15 -9.52 -3.52
N LEU A 65 -0.37 -10.50 -4.39
CA LEU A 65 0.01 -11.89 -4.18
C LEU A 65 1.49 -12.11 -4.50
N PRO A 66 2.12 -13.19 -4.03
CA PRO A 66 3.44 -13.58 -4.50
C PRO A 66 3.45 -13.73 -6.03
N GLN A 67 4.53 -13.28 -6.69
CA GLN A 67 4.69 -13.31 -8.15
C GLN A 67 5.88 -14.16 -8.56
#